data_AF-A0A7C3SX85-F1
#
_entry.id   AF-A0A7C3SX85-F1
#
_cell.length_a   1.000
_cell.length_b   1.000
_cell.length_c   1.000
_cell.angle_alpha   90.00
_cell.angle_beta   90.00
_cell.angle_gamma   90.00
#
_symmetry.space_group_name_H-M   'P 1'
#
loop_
_entity.id
_entity.type
_entity.pdbx_description
1 polymer ?
#
loop_
_entity_poly.entity_id
_entity_poly.type
_entity_poly.pdbx_seq_one_letter_code
_entity_poly.pdbx_strand_id
1 'polypeptide(L)'
;MVRKRVKVCQFCREETVEIDYIGKNRKMRDLPKNKNRYLIIPVLLACFYVSPVYVFSNSLEIDYAYIRKVHQFDFGTIHVFLRNTGEKPVLVNKIFLNDTCLDNLPNESATWLQIVPNPVLPKDISDLMIKLSKHVDNYKLPLQIKVEAESETLKIPVAKINGSFKISGIYFSDNLDRVYIYLQNIGKGNLKPSQVFFGQENVTSLTDFLSLEIKPEEKGLLVTKLKGPLSQGKYLTVKILSEDGETAESLVRVSSLFPITSWDNDTRKELGFDPYPFHINYSLINRPEEIKKLPPYCAWYLLGCPNCTDLAQGKPWGNSAIEIIKRAQKCYQIDPTRPSHTHVCEAFKEIAYFIYGEVCDIMFINPYEVVFHSEDPQKNGYFARLGKLACEPRLLMTIPEAFTMGTTGPFPSPEEERFGVYYQISEGVKGISYFLRGSSSGYQTYPELEKEIGKINQELQIVKPYLKIGEPFPNLACSSNPAVLANTILAGDQGLVLILINKNYKTTVQEGKRHTNWVPQENFQVEVRLPEWLKVKKVVEISREIKNLEYQSKEENISIPIDRLDLTKIILLTTTGDLK
;
A
#
# COMPACT_ATOMS: atom_id res chain seq x y z
N MET A 1 25.41 27.26 -0.20
CA MET A 1 24.10 27.03 0.47
C MET A 1 22.99 27.42 -0.52
N VAL A 2 22.46 26.46 -1.29
CA VAL A 2 21.41 26.73 -2.29
C VAL A 2 20.07 26.78 -1.57
N ARG A 3 19.48 27.97 -1.40
CA ARG A 3 18.11 28.11 -0.87
C ARG A 3 17.12 27.69 -1.96
N LYS A 4 16.80 26.39 -2.02
CA LYS A 4 15.67 25.90 -2.83
C LYS A 4 14.40 26.44 -2.19
N ARG A 5 13.68 27.36 -2.86
CA ARG A 5 12.35 27.80 -2.39
C ARG A 5 11.43 26.59 -2.50
N VAL A 6 11.12 25.97 -1.36
CA VAL A 6 10.10 24.92 -1.29
C VAL A 6 8.75 25.62 -1.48
N LYS A 7 8.09 25.37 -2.61
CA LYS A 7 6.70 25.77 -2.80
C LYS A 7 5.87 24.91 -1.83
N VAL A 8 5.44 25.49 -0.73
CA VAL A 8 4.50 24.81 0.18
C VAL A 8 3.16 24.71 -0.55
N CYS A 9 2.62 23.50 -0.59
CA CYS A 9 1.32 23.22 -1.17
C CYS A 9 0.25 24.08 -0.47
N GLN A 10 -0.32 25.07 -1.18
CA GLN A 10 -1.39 25.94 -0.65
C GLN A 10 -2.65 25.14 -0.24
N PHE A 11 -2.75 23.88 -0.64
CA PHE A 11 -3.89 22.98 -0.50
C PHE A 11 -3.99 22.35 0.90
N CYS A 12 -2.96 22.48 1.74
CA CYS A 12 -2.93 21.86 3.07
C CYS A 12 -3.47 22.77 4.19
N ARG A 13 -4.05 23.92 3.85
CA ARG A 13 -4.80 24.75 4.80
C ARG A 13 -6.27 24.29 4.82
N GLU A 14 -6.53 23.09 5.33
CA GLU A 14 -7.87 22.83 5.86
C GLU A 14 -8.08 23.77 7.05
N GLU A 15 -9.27 24.36 7.15
CA GLU A 15 -9.67 25.18 8.30
C GLU A 15 -9.43 24.37 9.57
N THR A 16 -8.37 24.71 10.31
CA THR A 16 -8.25 24.32 11.71
C THR A 16 -9.45 24.93 12.42
N VAL A 17 -10.50 24.13 12.63
CA VAL A 17 -11.53 24.43 13.61
C VAL A 17 -10.79 24.52 14.94
N GLU A 18 -10.51 25.72 15.41
CA GLU A 18 -10.11 25.98 16.78
C GLU A 18 -11.26 25.49 17.67
N ILE A 19 -11.10 24.28 18.20
CA ILE A 19 -11.92 23.83 19.32
C ILE A 19 -11.35 24.53 20.55
N ASP A 20 -11.95 25.66 20.90
CA ASP A 20 -11.69 26.36 22.16
C ASP A 20 -11.92 25.41 23.33
N TYR A 21 -10.83 24.87 23.87
CA TYR A 21 -10.84 24.18 25.15
C TYR A 21 -10.95 25.23 26.26
N ILE A 22 -12.18 25.53 26.68
CA ILE A 22 -12.45 26.27 27.91
C ILE A 22 -12.07 25.39 29.10
N GLY A 23 -10.81 25.48 29.52
CA GLY A 23 -10.27 24.85 30.72
C GLY A 23 -10.82 25.51 31.99
N LYS A 24 -11.93 24.99 32.53
CA LYS A 24 -12.37 25.30 33.90
C LYS A 24 -11.56 24.48 34.91
N ASN A 25 -10.65 25.15 35.61
CA ASN A 25 -10.00 24.68 36.83
C ASN A 25 -11.04 24.25 37.88
N ARG A 26 -11.16 22.95 38.14
CA ARG A 26 -11.84 22.42 39.33
C ARG A 26 -10.80 21.86 40.30
N LYS A 27 -10.67 22.54 41.44
CA LYS A 27 -9.94 22.09 42.64
C LYS A 27 -10.49 20.73 43.10
N MET A 28 -9.62 19.73 43.22
CA MET A 28 -9.91 18.50 43.95
C MET A 28 -10.04 18.82 45.44
N ARG A 29 -11.13 18.33 46.05
CA ARG A 29 -11.37 18.36 47.50
C ARG A 29 -10.81 17.10 48.12
N ASP A 30 -10.24 17.27 49.30
CA ASP A 30 -9.71 16.24 50.19
C ASP A 30 -10.74 15.17 50.57
N LEU A 31 -10.29 13.92 50.60
CA LEU A 31 -11.01 12.77 51.18
C LEU A 31 -10.44 12.47 52.59
N PRO A 32 -11.30 12.15 53.58
CA PRO A 32 -10.84 11.93 54.94
C PRO A 32 -10.23 10.54 55.15
N LYS A 33 -9.09 10.54 55.84
CA LYS A 33 -8.46 9.35 56.43
C LYS A 33 -9.34 8.81 57.55
N ASN A 34 -9.77 7.55 57.45
CA ASN A 34 -10.38 6.85 58.58
C ASN A 34 -9.47 5.71 59.05
N LYS A 35 -9.12 5.78 60.34
CA LYS A 35 -8.37 4.77 61.11
C LYS A 35 -9.36 3.90 61.87
N ASN A 36 -9.18 2.57 61.86
CA ASN A 36 -9.50 1.61 62.94
C ASN A 36 -8.88 0.26 62.51
N ARG A 37 -7.85 -0.32 63.15
CA ARG A 37 -7.65 -0.92 64.49
C ARG A 37 -8.37 -2.27 64.73
N TYR A 38 -7.52 -3.31 64.81
CA TYR A 38 -7.56 -4.61 65.50
C TYR A 38 -8.52 -5.71 65.04
N LEU A 39 -7.96 -6.85 64.60
CA LEU A 39 -8.06 -8.12 65.34
C LEU A 39 -6.92 -9.08 64.96
N ILE A 40 -6.25 -9.62 65.99
CA ILE A 40 -5.23 -10.66 65.92
C ILE A 40 -5.93 -12.00 66.17
N ILE A 41 -5.74 -12.99 65.30
CA ILE A 41 -5.93 -14.42 65.62
C ILE A 41 -4.78 -15.20 64.98
N PRO A 42 -4.01 -16.00 65.74
CA PRO A 42 -3.03 -16.92 65.19
C PRO A 42 -3.70 -18.29 64.96
N VAL A 43 -3.67 -18.80 63.73
CA VAL A 43 -3.90 -20.23 63.49
C VAL A 43 -2.72 -20.76 62.68
N LEU A 44 -1.85 -21.46 63.41
CA LEU A 44 -0.86 -22.39 62.88
C LEU A 44 -1.60 -23.50 62.12
N LEU A 45 -1.43 -23.53 60.81
CA LEU A 45 -1.75 -24.69 59.97
C LEU A 45 -0.61 -24.85 58.96
N ALA A 46 0.35 -25.70 59.36
CA ALA A 46 1.38 -26.22 58.49
C ALA A 46 0.75 -27.19 57.48
N CYS A 47 0.23 -26.64 56.38
CA CYS A 47 -0.06 -27.41 55.18
C CYS A 47 1.19 -27.31 54.28
N PHE A 48 1.75 -28.46 53.93
CA PHE A 48 2.66 -28.60 52.79
C PHE A 48 1.89 -28.22 51.52
N TYR A 49 1.78 -26.92 51.23
CA TYR A 49 1.47 -26.43 49.90
C TYR A 49 2.74 -26.68 49.07
N VAL A 50 2.73 -27.79 48.33
CA VAL A 50 3.48 -27.84 47.08
C VAL A 50 2.84 -26.76 46.22
N SER A 51 3.37 -25.53 46.30
CA SER A 51 3.02 -24.48 45.36
C SER A 51 3.23 -25.09 43.99
N PRO A 52 2.18 -25.24 43.15
CA PRO A 52 2.43 -25.62 41.77
C PRO A 52 3.40 -24.58 41.25
N VAL A 53 4.58 -25.05 40.84
CA VAL A 53 5.50 -24.23 40.06
C VAL A 53 4.67 -23.88 38.83
N TYR A 54 4.06 -22.69 38.84
CA TYR A 54 3.44 -22.12 37.66
C TYR A 54 4.60 -21.90 36.71
N VAL A 55 4.82 -22.88 35.84
CA VAL A 55 5.62 -22.68 34.64
C VAL A 55 4.85 -21.64 33.86
N PHE A 56 5.25 -20.38 34.02
CA PHE A 56 4.79 -19.30 33.17
C PHE A 56 5.31 -19.64 31.78
N SER A 57 4.51 -20.33 30.98
CA SER A 57 4.80 -20.49 29.57
C SER A 57 4.78 -19.09 28.97
N ASN A 58 5.90 -18.66 28.43
CA ASN A 58 5.99 -17.45 27.62
C ASN A 58 4.91 -17.52 26.54
N SER A 59 4.02 -16.54 26.55
CA SER A 59 2.89 -16.48 25.62
C SER A 59 3.26 -15.79 24.32
N LEU A 60 4.36 -15.04 24.31
CA LEU A 60 4.82 -14.25 23.19
C LEU A 60 6.21 -14.70 22.74
N GLU A 61 6.38 -14.91 21.45
CA GLU A 61 7.64 -15.32 20.83
C GLU A 61 7.95 -14.39 19.65
N ILE A 62 9.23 -14.29 19.31
CA ILE A 62 9.65 -13.58 18.10
C ILE A 62 9.85 -14.61 17.00
N ASP A 63 9.03 -14.55 15.96
CA ASP A 63 9.05 -15.52 14.87
C ASP A 63 10.09 -15.19 13.80
N TYR A 64 10.22 -13.90 13.46
CA TYR A 64 11.19 -13.40 12.49
C TYR A 64 11.46 -11.90 12.71
N ALA A 65 12.65 -11.44 12.35
CA ALA A 65 12.98 -10.01 12.36
C ALA A 65 14.01 -9.64 11.28
N TYR A 66 13.82 -8.48 10.66
CA TYR A 66 14.73 -7.96 9.64
C TYR A 66 14.62 -6.44 9.53
N ILE A 67 15.57 -5.82 8.83
CA ILE A 67 15.51 -4.41 8.45
C ILE A 67 15.16 -4.33 6.98
N ARG A 68 14.02 -3.73 6.65
CA ARG A 68 13.60 -3.41 5.29
C ARG A 68 14.25 -2.11 4.86
N LYS A 69 15.03 -2.12 3.76
CA LYS A 69 15.56 -0.92 3.09
C LYS A 69 15.49 -1.12 1.58
N VAL A 70 14.51 -0.52 0.93
CA VAL A 70 14.21 -0.83 -0.48
C VAL A 70 14.71 0.21 -1.48
N HIS A 71 15.17 1.38 -1.00
CA HIS A 71 15.59 2.48 -1.86
C HIS A 71 16.61 3.39 -1.14
N GLN A 72 17.32 4.24 -1.90
CA GLN A 72 18.27 5.21 -1.33
C GLN A 72 17.60 6.32 -0.50
N PHE A 73 16.31 6.57 -0.71
CA PHE A 73 15.52 7.51 0.11
C PHE A 73 14.93 6.85 1.36
N ASP A 74 15.07 5.54 1.47
CA ASP A 74 14.57 4.77 2.61
C ASP A 74 15.61 4.75 3.73
N PHE A 75 15.21 5.26 4.90
CA PHE A 75 16.05 5.22 6.09
C PHE A 75 16.15 3.80 6.68
N GLY A 76 15.18 2.96 6.34
CA GLY A 76 15.03 1.62 6.87
C GLY A 76 13.89 1.53 7.88
N THR A 77 13.17 0.41 7.83
CA THR A 77 12.13 0.03 8.80
C THR A 77 12.53 -1.32 9.41
N ILE A 78 12.60 -1.40 10.74
CA ILE A 78 12.78 -2.69 11.43
C ILE A 78 11.41 -3.35 11.52
N HIS A 79 11.30 -4.60 11.07
CA HIS A 79 10.13 -5.44 11.28
C HIS A 79 10.47 -6.55 12.27
N VAL A 80 9.56 -6.81 13.21
CA VAL A 80 9.64 -7.88 14.19
C VAL A 80 8.27 -8.55 14.28
N PHE A 81 8.17 -9.80 13.84
CA PHE A 81 6.93 -10.57 13.89
C PHE A 81 6.78 -11.23 15.25
N LEU A 82 5.78 -10.77 16.01
CA LEU A 82 5.48 -11.21 17.36
C LEU A 82 4.36 -12.25 17.29
N ARG A 83 4.68 -13.51 17.62
CA ARG A 83 3.73 -14.63 17.65
C ARG A 83 3.19 -14.80 19.06
N ASN A 84 1.88 -14.82 19.22
CA ASN A 84 1.25 -15.21 20.47
C ASN A 84 0.92 -16.72 20.44
N THR A 85 1.64 -17.52 21.23
CA THR A 85 1.42 -18.96 21.40
C THR A 85 0.41 -19.28 22.51
N GLY A 86 0.03 -18.28 23.30
CA GLY A 86 -0.93 -18.41 24.39
C GLY A 86 -2.40 -18.37 23.95
N GLU A 87 -3.29 -18.55 24.93
CA GLU A 87 -4.75 -18.54 24.76
C GLU A 87 -5.39 -17.18 25.08
N LYS A 88 -4.59 -16.18 25.49
CA LYS A 88 -5.05 -14.83 25.84
C LYS A 88 -4.35 -13.78 24.98
N PRO A 89 -5.02 -12.67 24.62
CA PRO A 89 -4.35 -11.56 23.96
C PRO A 89 -3.19 -11.03 24.80
N VAL A 90 -2.07 -10.70 24.16
CA VAL A 90 -0.88 -10.14 24.83
C VAL A 90 -0.72 -8.68 24.42
N LEU A 91 -0.79 -7.78 25.40
CA LEU A 91 -0.54 -6.36 25.17
C LEU A 91 0.96 -6.07 25.24
N VAL A 92 1.50 -5.48 24.18
CA VAL A 92 2.87 -4.98 24.15
C VAL A 92 2.87 -3.54 24.64
N ASN A 93 3.61 -3.28 25.72
CA ASN A 93 3.56 -2.02 26.45
C ASN A 93 4.71 -1.08 26.11
N LYS A 94 5.93 -1.61 26.01
CA LYS A 94 7.13 -0.80 25.75
C LYS A 94 8.08 -1.47 24.78
N ILE A 95 8.71 -0.65 23.94
CA ILE A 95 9.71 -1.07 22.97
C ILE A 95 10.98 -0.28 23.20
N PHE A 96 12.13 -0.95 23.07
CA PHE A 96 13.43 -0.32 23.15
C PHE A 96 14.27 -0.70 21.93
N LEU A 97 15.03 0.27 21.42
CA LEU A 97 16.04 0.10 20.38
C LEU A 97 17.40 0.49 20.98
N ASN A 98 18.33 -0.46 21.06
CA ASN A 98 19.65 -0.27 21.69
C ASN A 98 19.54 0.38 23.09
N ASP A 99 18.69 -0.21 23.95
CA ASP A 99 18.38 0.25 25.32
C ASP A 99 17.67 1.62 25.42
N THR A 100 17.41 2.29 24.30
CA THR A 100 16.61 3.53 24.26
C THR A 100 15.13 3.19 24.18
N CYS A 101 14.36 3.62 25.17
CA CYS A 101 12.90 3.46 25.18
C CYS A 101 12.24 4.36 24.13
N LEU A 102 11.29 3.81 23.36
CA LEU A 102 10.65 4.49 22.23
C LEU A 102 9.30 5.16 22.58
N ASP A 103 9.15 5.69 23.80
CA ASP A 103 7.89 6.31 24.27
C ASP A 103 7.69 7.74 23.76
N ASN A 104 8.78 8.44 23.43
CA ASN A 104 8.77 9.85 22.99
C ASN A 104 9.30 9.95 21.55
N LEU A 105 8.42 9.80 20.56
CA LEU A 105 8.75 9.86 19.14
C LEU A 105 8.23 11.18 18.52
N PRO A 106 8.82 11.66 17.41
CA PRO A 106 10.09 11.21 16.84
C PRO A 106 11.28 11.56 17.76
N ASN A 107 12.36 10.78 17.70
CA ASN A 107 13.62 11.06 18.42
C ASN A 107 14.85 10.66 17.59
N GLU A 108 16.04 10.71 18.20
CA GLU A 108 17.30 10.40 17.51
C GLU A 108 17.43 8.95 17.04
N SER A 109 16.64 8.02 17.59
CA SER A 109 16.70 6.60 17.24
C SER A 109 15.63 6.18 16.24
N ALA A 110 14.41 6.71 16.39
CA ALA A 110 13.27 6.33 15.56
C ALA A 110 12.34 7.51 15.27
N THR A 111 11.73 7.48 14.09
CA THR A 111 10.73 8.46 13.64
C THR A 111 9.34 8.12 14.16
N TRP A 112 8.92 6.87 14.01
CA TRP A 112 7.63 6.37 14.52
C TRP A 112 7.72 4.86 14.81
N LEU A 113 6.74 4.37 15.55
CA LEU A 113 6.61 2.98 16.02
C LEU A 113 5.16 2.54 15.84
N GLN A 114 4.96 1.34 15.31
CA GLN A 114 3.63 0.75 15.15
C GLN A 114 3.65 -0.74 15.50
N ILE A 115 2.59 -1.23 16.13
CA ILE A 115 2.33 -2.65 16.34
C ILE A 115 0.93 -2.94 15.83
N VAL A 116 0.80 -3.86 14.88
CA VAL A 116 -0.48 -4.20 14.24
C VAL A 116 -0.68 -5.72 14.14
N PRO A 117 -1.80 -6.26 14.69
CA PRO A 117 -2.65 -5.66 15.72
C PRO A 117 -1.91 -5.53 17.08
N ASN A 118 -2.39 -4.65 17.97
CA ASN A 118 -2.00 -4.64 19.40
C ASN A 118 -3.27 -4.46 20.24
N PRO A 119 -3.66 -5.42 21.12
CA PRO A 119 -2.90 -6.61 21.54
C PRO A 119 -2.68 -7.65 20.44
N VAL A 120 -1.64 -8.47 20.59
CA VAL A 120 -1.39 -9.66 19.75
C VAL A 120 -2.41 -10.73 20.15
N LEU A 121 -3.33 -11.07 19.24
CA LEU A 121 -4.41 -12.01 19.54
C LEU A 121 -3.89 -13.45 19.75
N PRO A 122 -4.60 -14.30 20.51
CA PRO A 122 -4.23 -15.70 20.70
C PRO A 122 -4.01 -16.40 19.36
N LYS A 123 -2.91 -17.14 19.24
CA LYS A 123 -2.54 -17.91 18.03
C LYS A 123 -2.37 -17.05 16.77
N ASP A 124 -2.23 -15.74 16.93
CA ASP A 124 -2.05 -14.80 15.85
C ASP A 124 -0.62 -14.23 15.85
N ILE A 125 -0.31 -13.47 14.82
CA ILE A 125 0.97 -12.79 14.64
C ILE A 125 0.73 -11.30 14.43
N SER A 126 1.53 -10.47 15.10
CA SER A 126 1.56 -9.03 14.89
C SER A 126 2.89 -8.58 14.29
N ASP A 127 2.86 -7.52 13.49
CA ASP A 127 4.08 -6.86 12.99
C ASP A 127 4.38 -5.63 13.85
N LEU A 128 5.52 -5.66 14.53
CA LEU A 128 6.15 -4.51 15.18
C LEU A 128 7.09 -3.83 14.18
N MET A 129 6.73 -2.62 13.78
CA MET A 129 7.47 -1.79 12.85
C MET A 129 8.11 -0.58 13.54
N ILE A 130 9.41 -0.37 13.32
CA ILE A 130 10.17 0.77 13.85
C ILE A 130 10.83 1.51 12.68
N LYS A 131 10.38 2.74 12.38
CA LYS A 131 11.02 3.56 11.36
C LYS A 131 12.25 4.23 11.92
N LEU A 132 13.41 4.00 11.30
CA LEU A 132 14.66 4.61 11.71
C LEU A 132 14.67 6.12 11.41
N SER A 133 15.24 6.90 12.30
CA SER A 133 15.37 8.37 12.19
C SER A 133 16.47 8.82 11.22
N LYS A 134 17.39 7.92 10.89
CA LYS A 134 18.49 8.10 9.93
C LYS A 134 18.67 6.83 9.11
N HIS A 135 19.43 6.90 8.02
CA HIS A 135 19.76 5.70 7.24
C HIS A 135 20.37 4.60 8.09
N VAL A 136 19.92 3.36 7.88
CA VAL A 136 20.42 2.15 8.56
C VAL A 136 21.95 2.01 8.48
N ASP A 137 22.56 2.47 7.38
CA ASP A 137 24.02 2.44 7.17
C ASP A 137 24.78 3.27 8.23
N ASN A 138 24.09 4.17 8.93
CA ASN A 138 24.62 4.99 10.02
C ASN A 138 24.43 4.36 11.42
N TYR A 139 24.02 3.09 11.49
CA TYR A 139 23.92 2.33 12.73
C TYR A 139 24.94 1.19 12.75
N LYS A 140 25.41 0.85 13.95
CA LYS A 140 26.22 -0.36 14.17
C LYS A 140 25.28 -1.55 14.33
N LEU A 141 25.40 -2.54 13.45
CA LEU A 141 24.64 -3.79 13.52
C LEU A 141 25.34 -4.83 14.43
N PRO A 142 24.60 -5.77 15.04
CA PRO A 142 23.13 -5.86 15.04
C PRO A 142 22.47 -4.77 15.90
N LEU A 143 21.25 -4.35 15.50
CA LEU A 143 20.39 -3.54 16.35
C LEU A 143 19.73 -4.45 17.41
N GLN A 144 19.68 -4.02 18.67
CA GLN A 144 19.01 -4.79 19.73
C GLN A 144 17.61 -4.25 19.95
N ILE A 145 16.60 -5.10 19.74
CA ILE A 145 15.21 -4.79 20.06
C ILE A 145 14.84 -5.48 21.36
N LYS A 146 14.28 -4.73 22.31
CA LYS A 146 13.66 -5.27 23.53
C LYS A 146 12.18 -4.94 23.52
N VAL A 147 11.35 -5.95 23.72
CA VAL A 147 9.89 -5.87 23.78
C VAL A 147 9.45 -6.21 25.20
N GLU A 148 8.79 -5.28 25.89
CA GLU A 148 8.19 -5.52 27.21
C GLU A 148 6.67 -5.67 27.05
N ALA A 149 6.18 -6.88 27.29
CA ALA A 149 4.76 -7.20 27.38
C ALA A 149 4.33 -7.35 28.85
N GLU A 150 3.04 -7.50 29.12
CA GLU A 150 2.50 -7.60 30.50
C GLU A 150 3.15 -8.70 31.36
N SER A 151 3.52 -9.83 30.75
CA SER A 151 4.03 -11.02 31.44
C SER A 151 5.50 -11.32 31.17
N GLU A 152 6.13 -10.68 30.19
CA GLU A 152 7.44 -11.11 29.70
C GLU A 152 8.24 -10.02 28.99
N THR A 153 9.55 -10.24 28.89
CA THR A 153 10.47 -9.40 28.13
C THR A 153 11.18 -10.24 27.08
N LEU A 154 11.05 -9.84 25.81
CA LEU A 154 11.74 -10.47 24.69
C LEU A 154 12.89 -9.58 24.23
N LYS A 155 13.99 -10.19 23.77
CA LYS A 155 15.13 -9.50 23.18
C LYS A 155 15.54 -10.19 21.88
N ILE A 156 15.79 -9.42 20.82
CA ILE A 156 16.30 -9.95 19.56
C ILE A 156 17.37 -9.04 18.94
N PRO A 157 18.51 -9.60 18.50
CA PRO A 157 19.42 -8.92 17.60
C PRO A 157 18.86 -8.92 16.17
N VAL A 158 18.80 -7.76 15.53
CA VAL A 158 18.43 -7.61 14.12
C VAL A 158 19.67 -7.17 13.33
N ALA A 159 20.26 -8.13 12.61
CA ALA A 159 21.45 -7.90 11.78
C ALA A 159 21.14 -7.85 10.27
N LYS A 160 20.03 -8.48 9.85
CA LYS A 160 19.74 -8.74 8.44
C LYS A 160 19.07 -7.52 7.79
N ILE A 161 19.76 -6.88 6.85
CA ILE A 161 19.16 -5.86 5.97
C ILE A 161 18.68 -6.57 4.71
N ASN A 162 17.36 -6.62 4.53
CA ASN A 162 16.65 -7.34 3.48
C ASN A 162 16.96 -8.87 3.43
N GLY A 163 16.02 -9.62 2.86
CA GLY A 163 16.23 -11.02 2.44
C GLY A 163 17.02 -11.14 1.14
N SER A 164 17.31 -12.37 0.72
CA SER A 164 17.63 -12.65 -0.69
C SER A 164 16.40 -12.48 -1.60
N PHE A 165 15.20 -12.36 -1.04
CA PHE A 165 13.97 -12.08 -1.75
C PHE A 165 13.00 -11.28 -0.87
N LYS A 166 11.96 -10.74 -1.49
CA LYS A 166 10.87 -10.04 -0.80
C LYS A 166 9.51 -10.45 -1.37
N ILE A 167 8.46 -10.23 -0.59
CA ILE A 167 7.08 -10.29 -1.06
C ILE A 167 6.73 -8.90 -1.62
N SER A 168 6.53 -8.80 -2.94
CA SER A 168 6.21 -7.54 -3.63
C SER A 168 4.71 -7.27 -3.71
N GLY A 169 3.87 -8.29 -3.53
CA GLY A 169 2.42 -8.13 -3.54
C GLY A 169 1.72 -9.31 -2.89
N ILE A 170 0.66 -9.01 -2.14
CA ILE A 170 -0.28 -10.00 -1.61
C ILE A 170 -1.67 -9.48 -1.97
N TYR A 171 -2.36 -10.18 -2.87
CA TYR A 171 -3.67 -9.77 -3.37
C TYR A 171 -4.69 -10.88 -3.23
N PHE A 172 -5.96 -10.50 -3.26
CA PHE A 172 -7.07 -11.39 -2.98
C PHE A 172 -8.05 -11.39 -4.14
N SER A 173 -8.52 -12.57 -4.52
CA SER A 173 -9.72 -12.72 -5.36
C SER A 173 -10.92 -11.99 -4.76
N ASP A 174 -11.92 -11.65 -5.57
CA ASP A 174 -13.12 -10.94 -5.11
C ASP A 174 -13.89 -11.72 -4.01
N ASN A 175 -13.87 -13.05 -4.07
CA ASN A 175 -14.49 -13.91 -3.06
C ASN A 175 -13.60 -14.17 -1.85
N LEU A 176 -12.36 -13.65 -1.83
CA LEU A 176 -11.37 -13.85 -0.76
C LEU A 176 -11.01 -15.33 -0.49
N ASP A 177 -11.26 -16.23 -1.44
CA ASP A 177 -10.96 -17.67 -1.38
C ASP A 177 -9.64 -18.04 -2.08
N ARG A 178 -9.02 -17.08 -2.77
CA ARG A 178 -7.67 -17.18 -3.33
C ARG A 178 -6.79 -16.03 -2.89
N VAL A 179 -5.53 -16.36 -2.59
CA VAL A 179 -4.46 -15.41 -2.28
C VAL A 179 -3.37 -15.52 -3.34
N TYR A 180 -3.05 -14.39 -3.97
CA TYR A 180 -1.99 -14.24 -4.97
C TYR A 180 -0.77 -13.62 -4.29
N ILE A 181 0.34 -14.36 -4.25
CA ILE A 181 1.57 -13.94 -3.57
C ILE A 181 2.66 -13.77 -4.61
N TYR A 182 3.13 -12.54 -4.75
CA TYR A 182 4.18 -12.18 -5.67
C TYR A 182 5.52 -12.07 -4.95
N LEU A 183 6.51 -12.79 -5.45
CA LEU A 183 7.87 -12.78 -4.93
C LEU A 183 8.77 -12.05 -5.90
N GLN A 184 9.72 -11.27 -5.38
CA GLN A 184 10.82 -10.71 -6.16
C GLN A 184 12.14 -11.22 -5.62
N ASN A 185 12.93 -11.85 -6.48
CA ASN A 185 14.28 -12.26 -6.13
C ASN A 185 15.20 -11.04 -6.24
N ILE A 186 15.78 -10.62 -5.13
CA ILE A 186 16.74 -9.50 -5.04
C ILE A 186 18.15 -10.00 -4.72
N GLY A 187 18.33 -11.31 -4.64
CA GLY A 187 19.57 -12.01 -4.38
C GLY A 187 20.31 -12.34 -5.67
N LYS A 188 21.48 -12.99 -5.50
CA LYS A 188 22.35 -13.38 -6.62
C LYS A 188 22.09 -14.80 -7.13
N GLY A 189 21.50 -15.65 -6.31
CA GLY A 189 21.14 -17.02 -6.65
C GLY A 189 19.70 -17.14 -7.09
N ASN A 190 19.33 -18.28 -7.68
CA ASN A 190 17.94 -18.57 -7.98
C ASN A 190 17.17 -18.82 -6.68
N LEU A 191 15.95 -18.31 -6.61
CA LEU A 191 15.06 -18.49 -5.47
C LEU A 191 14.11 -19.64 -5.75
N LYS A 192 14.05 -20.62 -4.84
CA LYS A 192 13.09 -21.73 -4.87
C LYS A 192 12.21 -21.68 -3.64
N PRO A 193 11.01 -21.09 -3.72
CA PRO A 193 10.06 -21.08 -2.60
C PRO A 193 9.59 -22.52 -2.33
N SER A 194 9.57 -22.93 -1.06
CA SER A 194 9.31 -24.31 -0.64
C SER A 194 8.14 -24.45 0.32
N GLN A 195 7.90 -23.45 1.18
CA GLN A 195 6.81 -23.49 2.14
C GLN A 195 6.09 -22.14 2.24
N VAL A 196 4.78 -22.18 2.45
CA VAL A 196 3.92 -21.01 2.64
C VAL A 196 3.12 -21.17 3.93
N PHE A 197 3.10 -20.12 4.75
CA PHE A 197 2.33 -20.07 5.98
C PHE A 197 1.41 -18.84 5.99
N PHE A 198 0.18 -19.06 6.47
CA PHE A 198 -0.80 -18.02 6.79
C PHE A 198 -0.99 -17.96 8.30
N GLY A 199 -0.47 -16.91 8.93
CA GLY A 199 -0.26 -16.91 10.38
C GLY A 199 0.63 -18.08 10.79
N GLN A 200 0.11 -18.97 11.63
CA GLN A 200 0.84 -20.19 12.07
C GLN A 200 0.50 -21.43 11.22
N GLU A 201 -0.47 -21.35 10.31
CA GLU A 201 -0.92 -22.49 9.51
C GLU A 201 -0.03 -22.67 8.29
N ASN A 202 0.54 -23.87 8.12
CA ASN A 202 1.25 -24.25 6.90
C ASN A 202 0.23 -24.58 5.80
N VAL A 203 0.12 -23.68 4.81
CA VAL A 203 -0.81 -23.79 3.69
C VAL A 203 -0.14 -24.30 2.42
N THR A 204 1.10 -24.79 2.48
CA THR A 204 1.88 -25.25 1.32
C THR A 204 1.11 -26.24 0.44
N SER A 205 0.36 -27.18 1.03
CA SER A 205 -0.44 -28.16 0.28
C SER A 205 -1.63 -27.57 -0.49
N LEU A 206 -2.01 -26.33 -0.19
CA LEU A 206 -3.07 -25.57 -0.85
C LEU A 206 -2.49 -24.55 -1.86
N THR A 207 -1.16 -24.49 -1.98
CA THR A 207 -0.45 -23.49 -2.76
C THR A 207 0.08 -24.10 -4.05
N ASP A 208 -0.34 -23.52 -5.17
CA ASP A 208 0.25 -23.75 -6.47
C ASP A 208 1.50 -22.89 -6.62
N PHE A 209 2.68 -23.53 -6.68
CA PHE A 209 3.97 -22.88 -6.93
C PHE A 209 4.14 -22.70 -8.44
N LEU A 210 3.46 -21.70 -9.00
CA LEU A 210 3.50 -21.44 -10.45
C LEU A 210 4.91 -21.06 -10.92
N SER A 211 5.68 -20.37 -10.08
CA SER A 211 7.11 -20.13 -10.28
C SER A 211 7.95 -21.01 -9.35
N LEU A 212 8.30 -22.22 -9.80
CA LEU A 212 9.13 -23.17 -9.03
C LEU A 212 10.54 -22.62 -8.76
N GLU A 213 11.07 -21.84 -9.69
CA GLU A 213 12.36 -21.19 -9.60
C GLU A 213 12.25 -19.76 -10.14
N ILE A 214 12.82 -18.80 -9.41
CA ILE A 214 12.77 -17.37 -9.75
C ILE A 214 14.21 -16.88 -9.85
N LYS A 215 14.64 -16.46 -11.03
CA LYS A 215 16.03 -16.02 -11.26
C LYS A 215 16.29 -14.65 -10.60
N PRO A 216 17.56 -14.26 -10.39
CA PRO A 216 17.90 -12.93 -9.93
C PRO A 216 17.16 -11.83 -10.69
N GLU A 217 16.65 -10.83 -9.97
CA GLU A 217 15.90 -9.68 -10.48
C GLU A 217 14.54 -9.99 -11.12
N GLU A 218 14.18 -11.27 -11.28
CA GLU A 218 12.87 -11.69 -11.75
C GLU A 218 11.83 -11.71 -10.61
N LYS A 219 10.56 -11.78 -11.02
CA LYS A 219 9.43 -11.99 -10.13
C LYS A 219 8.82 -13.38 -10.38
N GLY A 220 8.21 -13.93 -9.35
CA GLY A 220 7.42 -15.15 -9.44
C GLY A 220 6.07 -15.03 -8.76
N LEU A 221 5.21 -16.02 -8.99
CA LEU A 221 3.85 -16.07 -8.46
C LEU A 221 3.59 -17.40 -7.75
N LEU A 222 2.97 -17.29 -6.58
CA LEU A 222 2.33 -18.40 -5.87
C LEU A 222 0.82 -18.11 -5.76
N VAL A 223 -0.01 -19.14 -5.88
CA VAL A 223 -1.47 -19.01 -5.75
C VAL A 223 -1.96 -20.00 -4.69
N THR A 224 -2.50 -19.48 -3.59
CA THR A 224 -3.08 -20.32 -2.54
C THR A 224 -4.60 -20.40 -2.71
N LYS A 225 -5.14 -21.61 -2.88
CA LYS A 225 -6.58 -21.88 -2.98
C LYS A 225 -7.10 -22.34 -1.63
N LEU A 226 -7.87 -21.48 -0.97
CA LEU A 226 -8.36 -21.73 0.37
C LEU A 226 -9.57 -22.65 0.37
N LYS A 227 -9.77 -23.35 1.49
CA LYS A 227 -10.97 -24.18 1.73
C LYS A 227 -12.24 -23.35 1.92
N GLY A 228 -12.08 -22.06 2.24
CA GLY A 228 -13.16 -21.10 2.41
C GLY A 228 -12.62 -19.66 2.36
N PRO A 229 -13.49 -18.67 2.22
CA PRO A 229 -13.09 -17.28 2.10
C PRO A 229 -12.45 -16.75 3.40
N LEU A 230 -11.43 -15.90 3.28
CA LEU A 230 -10.91 -15.14 4.40
C LEU A 230 -11.91 -14.08 4.85
N SER A 231 -11.84 -13.71 6.13
CA SER A 231 -12.63 -12.59 6.65
C SER A 231 -12.05 -11.26 6.16
N GLN A 232 -12.86 -10.49 5.45
CA GLN A 232 -12.51 -9.13 5.04
C GLN A 232 -12.09 -8.26 6.23
N GLY A 233 -11.02 -7.51 6.06
CA GLY A 233 -10.44 -6.64 7.07
C GLY A 233 -9.67 -7.36 8.17
N LYS A 234 -9.58 -8.69 8.18
CA LYS A 234 -8.62 -9.35 9.07
C LYS A 234 -7.19 -9.03 8.62
N TYR A 235 -6.25 -8.95 9.55
CA TYR A 235 -4.84 -9.01 9.21
C TYR A 235 -4.44 -10.45 8.86
N LEU A 236 -3.66 -10.60 7.79
CA LEU A 236 -3.09 -11.87 7.35
C LEU A 236 -1.58 -11.72 7.29
N THR A 237 -0.88 -12.53 8.09
CA THR A 237 0.57 -12.71 7.95
C THR A 237 0.82 -13.76 6.89
N VAL A 238 1.69 -13.45 5.93
CA VAL A 238 2.18 -14.38 4.91
C VAL A 238 3.67 -14.57 5.11
N LYS A 239 4.08 -15.81 5.39
CA LYS A 239 5.49 -16.20 5.52
C LYS A 239 5.85 -17.21 4.46
N ILE A 240 7.00 -17.01 3.83
CA ILE A 240 7.54 -17.85 2.77
C ILE A 240 8.93 -18.32 3.20
N LEU A 241 9.17 -19.63 3.11
CA LEU A 241 10.49 -20.22 3.25
C LEU A 241 10.98 -20.69 1.88
N SER A 242 12.26 -20.49 1.59
CA SER A 242 12.92 -21.09 0.43
C SER A 242 13.56 -22.44 0.78
N GLU A 243 13.95 -23.21 -0.24
CA GLU A 243 14.74 -24.43 -0.05
C GLU A 243 16.08 -24.18 0.66
N ASP A 244 16.69 -23.00 0.41
CA ASP A 244 17.95 -22.58 1.05
C ASP A 244 17.76 -22.04 2.48
N GLY A 245 16.54 -22.09 3.03
CA GLY A 245 16.23 -21.60 4.37
C GLY A 245 16.07 -20.09 4.50
N GLU A 246 16.06 -19.36 3.37
CA GLU A 246 15.76 -17.93 3.38
C GLU A 246 14.28 -17.71 3.68
N THR A 247 13.97 -16.62 4.39
CA THR A 247 12.62 -16.29 4.84
C THR A 247 12.24 -14.90 4.35
N ALA A 248 11.00 -14.74 3.89
CA ALA A 248 10.32 -13.46 3.76
C ALA A 248 8.97 -13.53 4.46
N GLU A 249 8.61 -12.49 5.19
CA GLU A 249 7.36 -12.42 5.93
C GLU A 249 6.78 -11.02 5.83
N SER A 250 5.45 -10.91 5.76
CA SER A 250 4.75 -9.63 5.68
C SER A 250 3.33 -9.74 6.22
N LEU A 251 2.81 -8.63 6.73
CA LEU A 251 1.44 -8.51 7.23
C LEU A 251 0.63 -7.59 6.33
N VAL A 252 -0.53 -8.05 5.85
CA VAL A 252 -1.46 -7.24 5.04
C VAL A 252 -2.89 -7.32 5.55
N ARG A 253 -3.68 -6.31 5.17
CA ARG A 253 -5.12 -6.27 5.39
C ARG A 253 -5.85 -7.06 4.31
N VAL A 254 -6.65 -8.07 4.68
CA VAL A 254 -7.44 -8.84 3.72
C VAL A 254 -8.49 -7.94 3.08
N SER A 255 -8.29 -7.60 1.81
CA SER A 255 -9.20 -6.77 1.03
C SER A 255 -8.93 -6.92 -0.47
N SER A 256 -9.98 -6.90 -1.30
CA SER A 256 -9.86 -6.90 -2.76
C SER A 256 -10.39 -5.59 -3.33
N LEU A 257 -9.48 -4.68 -3.70
CA LEU A 257 -9.80 -3.27 -3.96
C LEU A 257 -9.14 -2.78 -5.25
N PHE A 258 -9.92 -2.05 -6.04
CA PHE A 258 -9.44 -1.19 -7.12
C PHE A 258 -10.47 -0.07 -7.33
N PRO A 259 -10.56 0.89 -6.40
CA PRO A 259 -11.51 1.98 -6.52
C PRO A 259 -11.17 2.87 -7.72
N ILE A 260 -12.21 3.32 -8.43
CA ILE A 260 -12.14 4.35 -9.44
C ILE A 260 -13.09 5.45 -8.98
N THR A 261 -12.57 6.44 -8.25
CA THR A 261 -13.39 7.37 -7.48
C THR A 261 -12.95 8.81 -7.68
N SER A 262 -13.64 9.74 -7.02
CA SER A 262 -13.17 11.10 -6.82
C SER A 262 -13.01 11.40 -5.33
N TRP A 263 -12.03 12.22 -5.00
CA TRP A 263 -11.76 12.67 -3.62
C TRP A 263 -12.96 13.39 -3.01
N ASP A 264 -13.72 14.12 -3.83
CA ASP A 264 -14.87 14.94 -3.44
C ASP A 264 -16.21 14.24 -3.73
N ASN A 265 -16.19 12.90 -3.79
CA ASN A 265 -17.38 12.05 -3.87
C ASN A 265 -18.18 12.17 -5.16
N ASP A 266 -17.55 12.49 -6.29
CA ASP A 266 -18.17 12.30 -7.60
C ASP A 266 -18.43 10.80 -7.84
N THR A 267 -19.70 10.47 -8.06
CA THR A 267 -20.22 9.10 -8.23
C THR A 267 -20.97 8.95 -9.55
N ARG A 268 -20.78 9.89 -10.49
CA ARG A 268 -21.45 9.88 -11.80
C ARG A 268 -21.06 8.64 -12.60
N LYS A 269 -22.05 7.77 -12.83
CA LYS A 269 -21.88 6.49 -13.53
C LYS A 269 -21.46 6.68 -14.98
N GLU A 270 -21.88 7.76 -15.64
CA GLU A 270 -21.51 8.09 -17.02
C GLU A 270 -20.01 8.34 -17.19
N LEU A 271 -19.31 8.72 -16.12
CA LEU A 271 -17.85 8.85 -16.08
C LEU A 271 -17.14 7.60 -15.58
N GLY A 272 -17.86 6.49 -15.38
CA GLY A 272 -17.27 5.22 -14.93
C GLY A 272 -16.78 5.23 -13.49
N PHE A 273 -17.24 6.17 -12.66
CA PHE A 273 -16.94 6.15 -11.22
C PHE A 273 -17.66 5.01 -10.51
N ASP A 274 -17.04 4.53 -9.42
CA ASP A 274 -17.70 3.63 -8.50
C ASP A 274 -18.91 4.33 -7.83
N PRO A 275 -20.00 3.60 -7.53
CA PRO A 275 -21.27 4.19 -7.13
C PRO A 275 -21.27 4.78 -5.70
N TYR A 276 -20.19 4.59 -4.95
CA TYR A 276 -20.08 5.13 -3.59
C TYR A 276 -18.68 5.73 -3.35
N PRO A 277 -18.61 6.75 -2.47
CA PRO A 277 -17.35 7.27 -1.95
C PRO A 277 -16.41 6.18 -1.45
N PHE A 278 -15.11 6.35 -1.67
CA PHE A 278 -14.11 5.49 -1.05
C PHE A 278 -13.71 5.96 0.35
N HIS A 279 -13.71 7.27 0.58
CA HIS A 279 -13.12 7.89 1.77
C HIS A 279 -14.13 8.01 2.92
N ILE A 280 -13.81 7.41 4.07
CA ILE A 280 -14.54 7.61 5.34
C ILE A 280 -13.75 8.57 6.20
N ASN A 281 -14.25 9.78 6.40
CA ASN A 281 -13.57 10.75 7.25
C ASN A 281 -13.50 10.24 8.71
N TYR A 282 -12.32 10.28 9.31
CA TYR A 282 -12.10 9.87 10.71
C TYR A 282 -13.04 10.53 11.73
N SER A 283 -13.56 11.73 11.45
CA SER A 283 -14.55 12.39 12.31
C SER A 283 -15.83 11.57 12.53
N LEU A 284 -16.15 10.63 11.62
CA LEU A 284 -17.31 9.74 11.74
C LEU A 284 -17.12 8.63 12.80
N ILE A 285 -15.95 8.48 13.40
CA ILE A 285 -15.64 7.40 14.35
C ILE A 285 -16.59 7.30 15.54
N ASN A 286 -17.23 8.42 15.93
CA ASN A 286 -18.23 8.45 17.01
C ASN A 286 -19.67 8.23 16.52
N ARG A 287 -19.86 7.82 15.26
CA ARG A 287 -21.15 7.59 14.59
C ARG A 287 -21.20 6.21 13.92
N PRO A 288 -21.06 5.10 14.68
CA PRO A 288 -21.02 3.74 14.14
C PRO A 288 -22.22 3.38 13.24
N GLU A 289 -23.40 3.92 13.52
CA GLU A 289 -24.60 3.67 12.72
C GLU A 289 -24.56 4.31 11.32
N GLU A 290 -23.80 5.39 11.12
CA GLU A 290 -23.56 5.96 9.78
C GLU A 290 -22.58 5.07 9.01
N ILE A 291 -21.52 4.58 9.68
CA ILE A 291 -20.48 3.73 9.07
C ILE A 291 -21.06 2.40 8.60
N LYS A 292 -21.97 1.79 9.35
CA LYS A 292 -22.64 0.53 8.96
C LYS A 292 -23.41 0.64 7.64
N LYS A 293 -23.81 1.84 7.22
CA LYS A 293 -24.53 2.09 5.95
C LYS A 293 -23.58 2.22 4.75
N LEU A 294 -22.29 2.42 5.00
CA LEU A 294 -21.30 2.58 3.94
C LEU A 294 -20.89 1.20 3.40
N PRO A 295 -20.50 1.10 2.11
CA PRO A 295 -19.97 -0.14 1.56
C PRO A 295 -18.75 -0.66 2.35
N PRO A 296 -18.54 -1.99 2.37
CA PRO A 296 -17.42 -2.60 3.09
C PRO A 296 -16.06 -2.31 2.42
N TYR A 297 -16.05 -1.89 1.15
CA TYR A 297 -14.82 -1.56 0.42
C TYR A 297 -14.30 -0.14 0.67
N CYS A 298 -15.06 0.71 1.38
CA CYS A 298 -14.61 2.04 1.78
C CYS A 298 -13.46 1.95 2.80
N ALA A 299 -12.62 2.98 2.84
CA ALA A 299 -11.44 3.03 3.69
C ALA A 299 -11.46 4.25 4.63
N TRP A 300 -10.93 4.07 5.84
CA TRP A 300 -10.78 5.14 6.82
C TRP A 300 -9.72 6.14 6.38
N TYR A 301 -10.12 7.37 6.07
CA TYR A 301 -9.21 8.48 5.82
C TYR A 301 -8.75 9.09 7.14
N LEU A 302 -7.50 8.79 7.53
CA LEU A 302 -7.00 9.07 8.87
C LEU A 302 -6.50 10.50 9.05
N LEU A 303 -5.72 11.01 8.11
CA LEU A 303 -5.12 12.34 8.14
C LEU A 303 -4.71 12.76 6.73
N GLY A 304 -4.88 14.03 6.38
CA GLY A 304 -4.45 14.59 5.10
C GLY A 304 -3.03 15.11 5.09
N CYS A 305 -2.32 14.91 3.98
CA CYS A 305 -1.00 15.47 3.71
C CYS A 305 -0.07 15.52 4.95
N PRO A 306 0.26 14.40 5.60
CA PRO A 306 0.99 14.43 6.87
C PRO A 306 2.37 15.08 6.72
N ASN A 307 3.03 14.91 5.57
CA ASN A 307 4.30 15.57 5.24
C ASN A 307 4.17 17.10 5.12
N CYS A 308 3.10 17.61 4.53
CA CYS A 308 2.86 19.05 4.49
C CYS A 308 2.46 19.61 5.87
N THR A 309 1.72 18.82 6.66
CA THR A 309 1.36 19.15 8.04
C THR A 309 2.60 19.31 8.91
N ASP A 310 3.53 18.34 8.86
CA ASP A 310 4.80 18.43 9.59
C ASP A 310 5.61 19.66 9.18
N LEU A 311 5.73 19.91 7.88
CA LEU A 311 6.46 21.06 7.34
C LEU A 311 5.84 22.38 7.80
N ALA A 312 4.51 22.52 7.73
CA ALA A 312 3.80 23.71 8.14
C ALA A 312 3.91 23.98 9.65
N GLN A 313 3.97 22.92 10.46
CA GLN A 313 4.16 23.02 11.91
C GLN A 313 5.63 23.17 12.32
N GLY A 314 6.58 23.13 11.37
CA GLY A 314 8.01 23.15 11.67
C GLY A 314 8.48 21.93 12.48
N LYS A 315 7.74 20.82 12.41
CA LYS A 315 8.06 19.58 13.14
C LYS A 315 8.98 18.67 12.31
N PRO A 316 9.74 17.77 12.95
CA PRO A 316 10.46 16.73 12.24
C PRO A 316 9.50 15.88 11.40
N TRP A 317 9.95 15.42 10.24
CA TRP A 317 9.11 14.58 9.39
C TRP A 317 8.83 13.23 10.03
N GLY A 318 7.60 12.77 9.84
CA GLY A 318 7.06 11.58 10.46
C GLY A 318 6.43 11.84 11.83
N ASN A 319 6.43 13.08 12.32
CA ASN A 319 5.69 13.43 13.53
C ASN A 319 4.19 13.12 13.37
N SER A 320 3.60 13.45 12.22
CA SER A 320 2.19 13.16 11.93
C SER A 320 1.88 11.67 11.83
N ALA A 321 2.88 10.79 11.64
CA ALA A 321 2.68 9.34 11.60
C ALA A 321 2.14 8.81 12.93
N ILE A 322 2.55 9.40 14.05
CA ILE A 322 2.12 8.98 15.40
C ILE A 322 0.61 9.12 15.55
N GLU A 323 0.06 10.25 15.10
CA GLU A 323 -1.39 10.48 15.11
C GLU A 323 -2.11 9.54 14.12
N ILE A 324 -1.54 9.32 12.93
CA ILE A 324 -2.10 8.35 11.96
C ILE A 324 -2.19 6.95 12.58
N ILE A 325 -1.12 6.45 13.18
CA ILE A 325 -1.06 5.12 13.80
C ILE A 325 -2.10 4.99 14.91
N LYS A 326 -2.21 6.01 15.78
CA LYS A 326 -3.22 6.06 16.84
C LYS A 326 -4.65 6.03 16.27
N ARG A 327 -4.93 6.80 15.21
CA ARG A 327 -6.24 6.79 14.55
C ARG A 327 -6.53 5.45 13.89
N ALA A 328 -5.55 4.83 13.23
CA ALA A 328 -5.67 3.52 12.60
C ALA A 328 -6.08 2.46 13.63
N GLN A 329 -5.38 2.40 14.77
CA GLN A 329 -5.69 1.48 15.85
C GLN A 329 -7.11 1.68 16.39
N LYS A 330 -7.54 2.92 16.61
CA LYS A 330 -8.90 3.21 17.07
C LYS A 330 -9.97 2.82 16.04
N CYS A 331 -9.72 3.09 14.75
CA CYS A 331 -10.62 2.67 13.67
C CYS A 331 -10.73 1.15 13.62
N TYR A 332 -9.60 0.43 13.72
CA TYR A 332 -9.58 -1.03 13.74
C TYR A 332 -10.39 -1.64 14.89
N GLN A 333 -10.29 -1.05 16.09
CA GLN A 333 -11.05 -1.51 17.26
C GLN A 333 -12.57 -1.34 17.09
N ILE A 334 -13.00 -0.33 16.34
CA ILE A 334 -14.43 -0.03 16.14
C ILE A 334 -14.98 -0.77 14.92
N ASP A 335 -14.20 -0.84 13.85
CA ASP A 335 -14.58 -1.42 12.59
C ASP A 335 -13.38 -2.16 11.94
N PRO A 336 -13.16 -3.41 12.33
CA PRO A 336 -12.08 -4.21 11.80
C PRO A 336 -12.34 -4.68 10.36
N THR A 337 -13.45 -4.32 9.71
CA THR A 337 -13.73 -4.80 8.34
C THR A 337 -13.14 -3.90 7.26
N ARG A 338 -12.83 -2.64 7.60
CA ARG A 338 -12.34 -1.64 6.64
C ARG A 338 -10.84 -1.39 6.78
N PRO A 339 -10.13 -1.18 5.67
CA PRO A 339 -8.75 -0.72 5.71
C PRO A 339 -8.66 0.76 6.11
N SER A 340 -7.47 1.21 6.50
CA SER A 340 -7.15 2.61 6.70
C SER A 340 -6.22 3.16 5.62
N HIS A 341 -6.31 4.47 5.37
CA HIS A 341 -5.45 5.16 4.43
C HIS A 341 -5.13 6.59 4.87
N THR A 342 -4.04 7.10 4.31
CA THR A 342 -3.63 8.51 4.32
C THR A 342 -3.14 8.85 2.92
N HIS A 343 -2.92 10.14 2.61
CA HIS A 343 -2.32 10.53 1.34
C HIS A 343 -1.09 11.41 1.57
N VAL A 344 -0.02 11.13 0.82
CA VAL A 344 1.25 11.87 0.88
C VAL A 344 1.36 12.78 -0.33
N CYS A 345 1.56 14.07 -0.08
CA CYS A 345 1.53 15.12 -1.11
C CYS A 345 2.95 15.62 -1.45
N GLU A 346 3.04 16.80 -2.05
CA GLU A 346 4.21 17.36 -2.73
C GLU A 346 5.45 17.64 -1.87
N ALA A 347 5.31 17.84 -0.56
CA ALA A 347 6.44 18.25 0.27
C ALA A 347 7.47 17.11 0.41
N PHE A 348 8.57 17.23 -0.34
CA PHE A 348 9.69 16.27 -0.33
C PHE A 348 9.24 14.83 -0.54
N LYS A 349 8.34 14.64 -1.49
CA LYS A 349 7.59 13.40 -1.69
C LYS A 349 8.47 12.16 -1.85
N GLU A 350 9.66 12.27 -2.44
CA GLU A 350 10.61 11.16 -2.56
C GLU A 350 10.91 10.50 -1.20
N ILE A 351 11.19 11.31 -0.18
CA ILE A 351 11.53 10.83 1.16
C ILE A 351 10.25 10.58 1.96
N ALA A 352 9.25 11.45 1.81
CA ALA A 352 7.99 11.33 2.53
C ALA A 352 7.27 9.99 2.25
N TYR A 353 7.32 9.48 1.02
CA TYR A 353 6.76 8.16 0.70
C TYR A 353 7.39 7.06 1.56
N PHE A 354 8.71 7.03 1.75
CA PHE A 354 9.35 6.02 2.58
C PHE A 354 9.17 6.25 4.08
N ILE A 355 8.85 7.46 4.53
CA ILE A 355 8.48 7.73 5.92
C ILE A 355 7.06 7.24 6.19
N TYR A 356 6.12 7.47 5.28
CA TYR A 356 4.69 7.25 5.52
C TYR A 356 4.11 5.99 4.86
N GLY A 357 4.85 5.31 3.99
CA GLY A 357 4.32 4.20 3.18
C GLY A 357 3.83 3.00 3.96
N GLU A 358 4.19 2.89 5.24
CA GLU A 358 3.90 1.73 6.08
C GLU A 358 2.94 2.03 7.24
N VAL A 359 2.48 3.29 7.39
CA VAL A 359 1.65 3.70 8.55
C VAL A 359 0.16 3.37 8.41
N CYS A 360 -0.27 2.87 7.24
CA CYS A 360 -1.65 2.58 6.87
C CYS A 360 -1.73 1.31 6.01
N ASP A 361 -2.94 0.73 5.87
CA ASP A 361 -3.16 -0.42 4.99
C ASP A 361 -3.07 -0.06 3.50
N ILE A 362 -3.40 1.20 3.15
CA ILE A 362 -3.37 1.74 1.79
C ILE A 362 -2.65 3.10 1.83
N MET A 363 -1.62 3.28 1.01
CA MET A 363 -1.00 4.59 0.80
C MET A 363 -1.60 5.25 -0.44
N PHE A 364 -2.06 6.49 -0.29
CA PHE A 364 -2.33 7.37 -1.44
C PHE A 364 -1.12 8.27 -1.67
N ILE A 365 -0.81 8.54 -2.94
CA ILE A 365 0.16 9.56 -3.30
C ILE A 365 -0.41 10.52 -4.35
N ASN A 366 0.15 11.71 -4.38
CA ASN A 366 -0.20 12.74 -5.34
C ASN A 366 1.04 13.03 -6.18
N PRO A 367 1.18 12.45 -7.39
CA PRO A 367 2.37 12.69 -8.19
C PRO A 367 2.45 14.13 -8.74
N TYR A 368 1.35 14.68 -9.25
CA TYR A 368 1.19 16.08 -9.72
C TYR A 368 2.40 16.69 -10.45
N GLU A 369 2.96 15.99 -11.43
CA GLU A 369 4.15 16.47 -12.15
C GLU A 369 3.83 17.42 -13.32
N VAL A 370 2.62 17.34 -13.87
CA VAL A 370 2.29 17.98 -15.15
C VAL A 370 1.96 19.46 -14.98
N VAL A 371 1.03 19.81 -14.09
CA VAL A 371 0.61 21.22 -13.90
C VAL A 371 1.47 21.92 -12.84
N PHE A 372 1.76 21.28 -11.70
CA PHE A 372 2.58 21.92 -10.66
C PHE A 372 4.03 22.15 -11.07
N HIS A 373 4.63 21.17 -11.76
CA HIS A 373 6.06 21.19 -12.08
C HIS A 373 6.35 21.37 -13.58
N SER A 374 5.32 21.34 -14.43
CA SER A 374 5.51 21.44 -15.90
C SER A 374 6.42 20.36 -16.47
N GLU A 375 6.41 19.18 -15.85
CA GLU A 375 7.19 18.02 -16.23
C GLU A 375 6.39 17.10 -17.16
N ASP A 376 7.10 16.13 -17.72
CA ASP A 376 6.51 15.09 -18.56
C ASP A 376 5.60 14.13 -17.75
N PRO A 377 4.42 13.72 -18.27
CA PRO A 377 3.52 12.78 -17.59
C PRO A 377 4.18 11.45 -17.16
N GLN A 378 5.26 11.00 -17.82
CA GLN A 378 6.04 9.83 -17.41
C GLN A 378 6.58 9.96 -15.98
N LYS A 379 6.83 11.19 -15.52
CA LYS A 379 7.30 11.46 -14.16
C LYS A 379 6.27 11.07 -13.11
N ASN A 380 4.97 11.08 -13.43
CA ASN A 380 3.93 10.53 -12.55
C ASN A 380 4.11 9.01 -12.34
N GLY A 381 4.49 8.27 -13.39
CA GLY A 381 4.85 6.85 -13.29
C GLY A 381 6.07 6.61 -12.40
N TYR A 382 7.11 7.44 -12.54
CA TYR A 382 8.27 7.37 -11.64
C TYR A 382 7.88 7.48 -10.16
N PHE A 383 7.01 8.43 -9.80
CA PHE A 383 6.56 8.60 -8.42
C PHE A 383 5.60 7.48 -7.97
N ALA A 384 4.76 6.94 -8.85
CA ALA A 384 3.97 5.74 -8.56
C ALA A 384 4.88 4.54 -8.23
N ARG A 385 5.95 4.33 -8.99
CA ARG A 385 6.96 3.30 -8.69
C ARG A 385 7.60 3.48 -7.33
N LEU A 386 8.02 4.71 -6.99
CA LEU A 386 8.58 5.01 -5.67
C LEU A 386 7.57 4.77 -4.55
N GLY A 387 6.33 5.21 -4.73
CA GLY A 387 5.26 4.96 -3.76
C GLY A 387 5.00 3.47 -3.57
N LYS A 388 5.02 2.69 -4.66
CA LYS A 388 4.80 1.24 -4.62
C LYS A 388 5.93 0.60 -3.83
N LEU A 389 7.19 0.87 -4.18
CA LEU A 389 8.35 0.43 -3.41
C LEU A 389 8.24 0.80 -1.93
N ALA A 390 7.80 2.01 -1.59
CA ALA A 390 7.70 2.45 -0.21
C ALA A 390 6.70 1.64 0.63
N CYS A 391 5.55 1.28 0.06
CA CYS A 391 4.45 0.61 0.80
C CYS A 391 4.37 -0.91 0.59
N GLU A 392 5.07 -1.49 -0.39
CA GLU A 392 5.05 -2.94 -0.67
C GLU A 392 5.24 -3.82 0.60
N PRO A 393 4.40 -4.86 0.80
CA PRO A 393 3.38 -5.37 -0.13
C PRO A 393 1.99 -4.72 0.01
N ARG A 394 1.85 -3.65 0.81
CA ARG A 394 0.57 -2.92 0.98
C ARG A 394 0.15 -2.22 -0.32
N LEU A 395 -1.12 -1.81 -0.36
CA LEU A 395 -1.71 -1.23 -1.57
C LEU A 395 -1.26 0.23 -1.74
N LEU A 396 -0.93 0.58 -2.99
CA LEU A 396 -0.74 1.96 -3.41
C LEU A 396 -1.96 2.40 -4.21
N MET A 397 -2.46 3.61 -3.95
CA MET A 397 -3.39 4.31 -4.83
C MET A 397 -2.81 5.66 -5.20
N THR A 398 -3.29 6.26 -6.29
CA THR A 398 -2.84 7.58 -6.71
C THR A 398 -3.98 8.56 -6.85
N ILE A 399 -3.64 9.83 -6.75
CA ILE A 399 -4.53 10.95 -7.03
C ILE A 399 -4.03 11.62 -8.30
N PRO A 400 -4.63 11.35 -9.48
CA PRO A 400 -4.26 11.99 -10.74
C PRO A 400 -4.50 13.51 -10.72
N GLU A 401 -3.75 14.25 -11.53
CA GLU A 401 -3.72 15.72 -11.56
C GLU A 401 -4.85 16.33 -12.41
N ALA A 402 -6.10 15.95 -12.15
CA ALA A 402 -7.25 16.36 -12.96
C ALA A 402 -7.81 17.76 -12.58
N PHE A 403 -6.94 18.74 -12.36
CA PHE A 403 -7.30 20.09 -11.93
C PHE A 403 -6.27 21.12 -12.38
N THR A 404 -6.56 22.40 -12.15
CA THR A 404 -5.62 23.49 -12.42
C THR A 404 -5.03 24.14 -11.16
N MET A 405 -3.83 24.71 -11.27
CA MET A 405 -3.24 25.54 -10.23
C MET A 405 -3.95 26.89 -10.12
N GLY A 406 -4.80 27.03 -9.11
CA GLY A 406 -5.59 28.25 -8.89
C GLY A 406 -6.83 28.27 -9.77
N THR A 407 -7.37 29.46 -10.06
CA THR A 407 -8.55 29.62 -10.91
C THR A 407 -8.20 29.98 -12.36
N THR A 408 -6.93 30.23 -12.67
CA THR A 408 -6.48 30.75 -13.97
C THR A 408 -5.31 29.98 -14.59
N GLY A 409 -4.83 28.92 -13.94
CA GLY A 409 -3.79 28.09 -14.52
C GLY A 409 -4.32 27.24 -15.69
N PRO A 410 -3.43 26.64 -16.49
CA PRO A 410 -3.84 25.58 -17.41
C PRO A 410 -4.27 24.33 -16.63
N PHE A 411 -5.24 23.59 -17.16
CA PHE A 411 -5.45 22.18 -16.84
C PHE A 411 -4.41 21.30 -17.55
N PRO A 412 -4.19 20.04 -17.14
CA PRO A 412 -3.56 19.09 -18.05
C PRO A 412 -4.38 19.00 -19.34
N SER A 413 -3.73 18.74 -20.47
CA SER A 413 -4.48 18.34 -21.66
C SER A 413 -5.17 16.98 -21.42
N PRO A 414 -6.26 16.65 -22.14
CA PRO A 414 -6.83 15.31 -22.11
C PRO A 414 -5.79 14.20 -22.33
N GLU A 415 -4.86 14.42 -23.27
CA GLU A 415 -3.78 13.48 -23.59
C GLU A 415 -2.79 13.31 -22.43
N GLU A 416 -2.39 14.41 -21.77
CA GLU A 416 -1.50 14.35 -20.60
C GLU A 416 -2.12 13.60 -19.43
N GLU A 417 -3.43 13.77 -19.20
CA GLU A 417 -4.15 13.02 -18.17
C GLU A 417 -4.16 11.52 -18.50
N ARG A 418 -4.44 11.16 -19.75
CA ARG A 418 -4.36 9.77 -20.23
C ARG A 418 -2.96 9.19 -20.01
N PHE A 419 -1.90 9.86 -20.46
CA PHE A 419 -0.54 9.39 -20.24
C PHE A 419 -0.24 9.25 -18.74
N GLY A 420 -0.55 10.28 -17.95
CA GLY A 420 -0.31 10.30 -16.53
C GLY A 420 -0.95 9.11 -15.81
N VAL A 421 -2.23 8.82 -16.08
CA VAL A 421 -2.93 7.69 -15.48
C VAL A 421 -2.30 6.36 -15.91
N TYR A 422 -2.09 6.11 -17.20
CA TYR A 422 -1.56 4.81 -17.64
C TYR A 422 -0.12 4.56 -17.24
N TYR A 423 0.71 5.59 -17.14
CA TYR A 423 2.03 5.46 -16.51
C TYR A 423 1.87 4.99 -15.07
N GLN A 424 0.96 5.56 -14.27
CA GLN A 424 0.72 5.14 -12.89
C GLN A 424 0.13 3.72 -12.79
N ILE A 425 -0.88 3.38 -13.60
CA ILE A 425 -1.46 2.02 -13.66
C ILE A 425 -0.39 0.97 -13.95
N SER A 426 0.50 1.25 -14.90
CA SER A 426 1.56 0.32 -15.29
C SER A 426 2.58 0.02 -14.18
N GLU A 427 2.64 0.87 -13.15
CA GLU A 427 3.50 0.71 -11.96
C GLU A 427 2.78 -0.02 -10.81
N GLY A 428 1.57 -0.53 -11.07
CA GLY A 428 0.90 -1.46 -10.18
C GLY A 428 0.00 -0.81 -9.14
N VAL A 429 -0.38 0.46 -9.32
CA VAL A 429 -1.36 1.12 -8.45
C VAL A 429 -2.66 0.31 -8.41
N LYS A 430 -3.35 0.37 -7.29
CA LYS A 430 -4.51 -0.45 -6.94
C LYS A 430 -5.76 0.41 -6.82
N GLY A 431 -5.84 1.49 -7.60
CA GLY A 431 -6.95 2.42 -7.62
C GLY A 431 -6.51 3.84 -7.92
N ILE A 432 -7.47 4.65 -8.35
CA ILE A 432 -7.30 6.07 -8.63
C ILE A 432 -8.43 6.88 -7.98
N SER A 433 -8.09 8.04 -7.45
CA SER A 433 -9.08 8.99 -6.92
C SER A 433 -8.82 10.39 -7.45
N TYR A 434 -9.70 10.93 -8.28
CA TYR A 434 -9.51 12.25 -8.89
C TYR A 434 -9.83 13.37 -7.89
N PHE A 435 -8.89 14.29 -7.69
CA PHE A 435 -9.09 15.44 -6.80
C PHE A 435 -9.91 16.54 -7.49
N LEU A 436 -10.92 17.08 -6.79
CA LEU A 436 -11.70 18.23 -7.23
C LEU A 436 -11.47 19.41 -6.27
N ARG A 437 -10.78 20.45 -6.73
CA ARG A 437 -10.66 21.69 -5.94
C ARG A 437 -11.91 22.55 -6.10
N GLY A 438 -12.98 22.19 -5.40
CA GLY A 438 -14.28 22.87 -5.54
C GLY A 438 -14.81 22.85 -6.99
N SER A 439 -15.98 23.44 -7.20
CA SER A 439 -16.63 23.38 -8.53
C SER A 439 -15.95 24.20 -9.62
N SER A 440 -14.94 25.03 -9.31
CA SER A 440 -14.38 26.00 -10.26
C SER A 440 -12.98 25.66 -10.79
N SER A 441 -12.31 24.62 -10.28
CA SER A 441 -10.93 24.30 -10.69
C SER A 441 -10.62 22.82 -10.90
N GLY A 442 -11.61 21.93 -10.73
CA GLY A 442 -11.50 20.52 -11.08
C GLY A 442 -11.90 20.25 -12.54
N TYR A 443 -11.63 19.04 -13.03
CA TYR A 443 -11.92 18.62 -14.41
C TYR A 443 -13.36 18.87 -14.88
N GLN A 444 -14.32 18.96 -13.95
CA GLN A 444 -15.73 19.28 -14.22
C GLN A 444 -15.92 20.61 -14.97
N THR A 445 -14.98 21.55 -14.85
CA THR A 445 -15.03 22.83 -15.60
C THR A 445 -14.34 22.76 -16.95
N TYR A 446 -13.78 21.60 -17.33
CA TYR A 446 -13.09 21.39 -18.59
C TYR A 446 -13.66 20.17 -19.32
N PRO A 447 -14.71 20.35 -20.15
CA PRO A 447 -15.47 19.25 -20.74
C PRO A 447 -14.65 18.24 -21.55
N GLU A 448 -13.57 18.67 -22.21
CA GLU A 448 -12.70 17.78 -22.98
C GLU A 448 -11.90 16.83 -22.06
N LEU A 449 -11.37 17.37 -20.96
CA LEU A 449 -10.66 16.59 -19.94
C LEU A 449 -11.61 15.64 -19.22
N GLU A 450 -12.80 16.12 -18.82
CA GLU A 450 -13.83 15.29 -18.19
C GLU A 450 -14.27 14.12 -19.08
N LYS A 451 -14.47 14.38 -20.38
CA LYS A 451 -14.79 13.34 -21.36
C LYS A 451 -13.68 12.30 -21.45
N GLU A 452 -12.42 12.71 -21.36
CA GLU A 452 -11.28 11.80 -21.41
C GLU A 452 -11.15 10.96 -20.14
N ILE A 453 -11.34 11.56 -18.96
CA ILE A 453 -11.45 10.83 -17.69
C ILE A 453 -12.53 9.77 -17.76
N GLY A 454 -13.70 10.10 -18.33
CA GLY A 454 -14.77 9.13 -18.54
C GLY A 454 -14.34 7.93 -19.41
N LYS A 455 -13.54 8.15 -20.46
CA LYS A 455 -13.00 7.05 -21.29
C LYS A 455 -11.99 6.20 -20.51
N ILE A 456 -11.05 6.85 -19.82
CA ILE A 456 -10.03 6.17 -18.99
C ILE A 456 -10.73 5.28 -17.97
N ASN A 457 -11.70 5.81 -17.24
CA ASN A 457 -12.46 5.07 -16.23
C ASN A 457 -13.25 3.90 -16.84
N GLN A 458 -13.88 4.08 -18.00
CA GLN A 458 -14.57 2.99 -18.70
C GLN A 458 -13.61 1.84 -19.05
N GLU A 459 -12.44 2.17 -19.60
CA GLU A 459 -11.39 1.19 -19.92
C GLU A 459 -10.92 0.47 -18.64
N LEU A 460 -10.68 1.22 -17.56
CA LEU A 460 -10.25 0.67 -16.27
C LEU A 460 -11.31 -0.20 -15.60
N GLN A 461 -12.60 0.13 -15.70
CA GLN A 461 -13.69 -0.70 -15.17
C GLN A 461 -13.70 -2.09 -15.82
N ILE A 462 -13.40 -2.20 -17.12
CA ILE A 462 -13.33 -3.49 -17.83
C ILE A 462 -12.17 -4.35 -17.32
N VAL A 463 -10.98 -3.77 -17.11
CA VAL A 463 -9.80 -4.52 -16.64
C VAL A 463 -9.67 -4.58 -15.11
N LYS A 464 -10.56 -3.92 -14.37
CA LYS A 464 -10.57 -3.85 -12.90
C LYS A 464 -10.39 -5.22 -12.22
N PRO A 465 -11.07 -6.31 -12.63
CA PRO A 465 -10.88 -7.63 -12.00
C PRO A 465 -9.43 -8.14 -12.07
N TYR A 466 -8.72 -7.84 -13.16
CA TYR A 466 -7.32 -8.23 -13.36
C TYR A 466 -6.36 -7.32 -12.59
N LEU A 467 -6.62 -6.00 -12.57
CA LEU A 467 -5.75 -5.03 -11.90
C LEU A 467 -5.76 -5.16 -10.37
N LYS A 468 -6.89 -5.59 -9.77
CA LYS A 468 -7.02 -5.88 -8.33
C LYS A 468 -5.98 -6.90 -7.85
N ILE A 469 -5.76 -7.94 -8.64
CA ILE A 469 -4.86 -9.05 -8.31
C ILE A 469 -3.51 -8.96 -9.00
N GLY A 470 -3.30 -7.94 -9.84
CA GLY A 470 -2.15 -7.85 -10.72
C GLY A 470 -0.92 -7.22 -10.09
N GLU A 471 0.26 -7.67 -10.51
CA GLU A 471 1.55 -7.11 -10.13
C GLU A 471 2.34 -6.73 -11.38
N PRO A 472 3.02 -5.57 -11.42
CA PRO A 472 3.92 -5.23 -12.52
C PRO A 472 5.01 -6.29 -12.67
N PHE A 473 5.10 -6.88 -13.86
CA PHE A 473 6.15 -7.81 -14.24
C PHE A 473 6.95 -7.17 -15.36
N PRO A 474 8.07 -6.51 -15.07
CA PRO A 474 8.89 -5.92 -16.12
C PRO A 474 9.42 -7.03 -17.05
N ASN A 475 9.69 -6.67 -18.30
CA ASN A 475 10.36 -7.53 -19.28
C ASN A 475 9.56 -8.74 -19.80
N LEU A 476 8.25 -8.85 -19.51
CA LEU A 476 7.41 -9.83 -20.20
C LEU A 476 6.98 -9.38 -21.59
N ALA A 477 7.09 -8.09 -21.92
CA ALA A 477 6.78 -7.61 -23.26
C ALA A 477 7.87 -6.68 -23.81
N CYS A 478 8.04 -6.70 -25.12
CA CYS A 478 8.81 -5.69 -25.84
C CYS A 478 8.09 -5.27 -27.12
N SER A 479 8.24 -4.00 -27.49
CA SER A 479 7.75 -3.48 -28.77
C SER A 479 8.89 -3.47 -29.77
N SER A 480 8.63 -3.86 -31.02
CA SER A 480 9.58 -3.70 -32.11
C SER A 480 9.80 -2.22 -32.49
N ASN A 481 8.88 -1.33 -32.08
CA ASN A 481 9.03 0.11 -32.22
C ASN A 481 9.53 0.75 -30.91
N PRO A 482 10.73 1.37 -30.88
CA PRO A 482 11.31 1.96 -29.66
C PRO A 482 10.59 3.21 -29.17
N ALA A 483 9.74 3.83 -30.00
CA ALA A 483 8.86 4.93 -29.59
C ALA A 483 7.66 4.45 -28.74
N VAL A 484 7.45 3.14 -28.61
CA VAL A 484 6.37 2.56 -27.82
C VAL A 484 6.94 1.87 -26.58
N LEU A 485 6.40 2.21 -25.42
CA LEU A 485 6.63 1.47 -24.17
C LEU A 485 5.59 0.35 -24.05
N ALA A 486 6.03 -0.85 -23.71
CA ALA A 486 5.17 -2.02 -23.50
C ALA A 486 5.33 -2.51 -22.05
N ASN A 487 4.42 -2.10 -21.17
CA ASN A 487 4.43 -2.48 -19.76
C ASN A 487 3.42 -3.59 -19.49
N THR A 488 3.75 -4.49 -18.57
CA THR A 488 2.94 -5.68 -18.28
C THR A 488 2.61 -5.81 -16.80
N ILE A 489 1.36 -6.16 -16.51
CA ILE A 489 0.85 -6.48 -15.18
C ILE A 489 0.33 -7.92 -15.25
N LEU A 490 1.00 -8.82 -14.53
CA LEU A 490 0.59 -10.22 -14.44
C LEU A 490 -0.54 -10.33 -13.41
N ALA A 491 -1.74 -10.75 -13.82
CA ALA A 491 -2.96 -10.79 -13.02
C ALA A 491 -3.24 -12.22 -12.52
N GLY A 492 -2.48 -12.66 -11.52
CA GLY A 492 -2.54 -13.99 -10.95
C GLY A 492 -2.42 -15.09 -12.02
N ASP A 493 -3.32 -16.06 -11.91
CA ASP A 493 -3.54 -17.14 -12.88
C ASP A 493 -4.60 -16.79 -13.96
N GLN A 494 -5.12 -15.56 -13.95
CA GLN A 494 -6.26 -15.13 -14.77
C GLN A 494 -5.84 -14.53 -16.12
N GLY A 495 -4.64 -13.96 -16.19
CA GLY A 495 -4.16 -13.31 -17.41
C GLY A 495 -3.03 -12.32 -17.20
N LEU A 496 -2.80 -11.51 -18.23
CA LEU A 496 -1.81 -10.46 -18.28
C LEU A 496 -2.43 -9.23 -18.94
N VAL A 497 -2.28 -8.08 -18.28
CA VAL A 497 -2.65 -6.77 -18.83
C VAL A 497 -1.41 -6.13 -19.43
N LEU A 498 -1.42 -5.89 -20.72
CA LEU A 498 -0.39 -5.20 -21.48
C LEU A 498 -0.85 -3.77 -21.73
N ILE A 499 -0.04 -2.79 -21.34
CA ILE A 499 -0.28 -1.37 -21.53
C ILE A 499 0.77 -0.84 -22.49
N LEU A 500 0.32 -0.37 -23.65
CA LEU A 500 1.15 0.28 -24.65
C LEU A 500 1.04 1.80 -24.48
N ILE A 501 2.18 2.49 -24.48
CA ILE A 501 2.25 3.95 -24.35
C ILE A 501 3.12 4.51 -25.47
N ASN A 502 2.55 5.40 -26.29
CA ASN A 502 3.30 6.16 -27.28
C ASN A 502 4.14 7.24 -26.59
N LYS A 503 5.46 7.19 -26.75
CA LYS A 503 6.40 8.17 -26.17
C LYS A 503 6.70 9.33 -27.12
N ASN A 504 6.20 9.31 -28.35
CA ASN A 504 6.45 10.35 -29.35
C ASN A 504 5.37 11.44 -29.30
N TYR A 505 5.38 12.19 -28.20
CA TYR A 505 4.51 13.34 -27.98
C TYR A 505 5.30 14.55 -27.49
N LYS A 506 4.66 15.72 -27.59
CA LYS A 506 5.16 16.97 -27.05
C LYS A 506 4.00 17.85 -26.60
N THR A 507 4.07 18.32 -25.36
CA THR A 507 3.17 19.36 -24.86
C THR A 507 3.76 20.74 -25.11
N THR A 508 2.89 21.66 -25.52
CA THR A 508 3.16 23.11 -25.52
C THR A 508 2.06 23.85 -24.79
N VAL A 509 2.36 25.03 -24.25
CA VAL A 509 1.35 25.91 -23.65
C VAL A 509 1.06 27.05 -24.62
N GLN A 510 -0.19 27.20 -25.05
CA GLN A 510 -0.64 28.26 -25.93
C GLN A 510 -1.88 28.91 -25.32
N GLU A 511 -1.90 30.24 -25.22
CA GLU A 511 -3.03 31.01 -24.66
C GLU A 511 -3.49 30.53 -23.28
N GLY A 512 -2.55 30.08 -22.44
CA GLY A 512 -2.87 29.57 -21.10
C GLY A 512 -3.50 28.18 -21.08
N LYS A 513 -3.53 27.46 -22.21
CA LYS A 513 -3.97 26.07 -22.33
C LYS A 513 -2.82 25.15 -22.72
N ARG A 514 -2.86 23.91 -22.27
CA ARG A 514 -1.90 22.87 -22.65
C ARG A 514 -2.41 22.13 -23.88
N HIS A 515 -1.54 21.98 -24.86
CA HIS A 515 -1.79 21.29 -26.11
C HIS A 515 -0.73 20.23 -26.32
N THR A 516 -1.16 18.98 -26.37
CA THR A 516 -0.28 17.82 -26.58
C THR A 516 -0.44 17.34 -28.00
N ASN A 517 0.66 17.35 -28.75
CA ASN A 517 0.73 16.82 -30.09
C ASN A 517 1.51 15.51 -30.04
N TRP A 518 1.10 14.52 -30.84
CA TRP A 518 1.79 13.24 -30.93
C TRP A 518 1.92 12.80 -32.39
N VAL A 519 2.86 11.89 -32.64
CA VAL A 519 2.96 11.17 -33.91
C VAL A 519 2.42 9.77 -33.68
N PRO A 520 1.33 9.35 -34.35
CA PRO A 520 0.83 7.98 -34.27
C PRO A 520 1.92 6.98 -34.65
N GLN A 521 1.95 5.84 -33.96
CA GLN A 521 2.87 4.74 -34.24
C GLN A 521 2.10 3.64 -34.95
N GLU A 522 2.56 3.21 -36.12
CA GLU A 522 1.82 2.30 -37.01
C GLU A 522 2.64 1.07 -37.38
N ASN A 523 1.94 -0.02 -37.71
CA ASN A 523 2.49 -1.25 -38.29
C ASN A 523 3.71 -1.82 -37.53
N PHE A 524 3.57 -1.99 -36.22
CA PHE A 524 4.61 -2.58 -35.37
C PHE A 524 4.12 -3.87 -34.71
N GLN A 525 5.03 -4.59 -34.06
CA GLN A 525 4.73 -5.83 -33.36
C GLN A 525 5.08 -5.68 -31.88
N VAL A 526 4.28 -6.31 -31.03
CA VAL A 526 4.60 -6.47 -29.61
C VAL A 526 4.78 -7.95 -29.33
N GLU A 527 5.97 -8.30 -28.87
CA GLU A 527 6.28 -9.65 -28.41
C GLU A 527 6.02 -9.74 -26.91
N VAL A 528 5.27 -10.75 -26.49
CA VAL A 528 4.96 -11.03 -25.08
C VAL A 528 5.46 -12.42 -24.74
N ARG A 529 6.42 -12.51 -23.82
CA ARG A 529 6.91 -13.75 -23.23
C ARG A 529 6.01 -14.13 -22.05
N LEU A 530 5.23 -15.18 -22.22
CA LEU A 530 4.35 -15.71 -21.19
C LEU A 530 5.12 -16.66 -20.25
N PRO A 531 4.82 -16.65 -18.95
CA PRO A 531 5.20 -17.76 -18.08
C PRO A 531 4.63 -19.09 -18.60
N GLU A 532 5.38 -20.19 -18.49
CA GLU A 532 5.01 -21.49 -19.09
C GLU A 532 3.60 -21.98 -18.66
N TRP A 533 3.21 -21.68 -17.42
CA TRP A 533 1.94 -22.07 -16.83
C TRP A 533 0.75 -21.19 -17.27
N LEU A 534 0.98 -20.01 -17.84
CA LEU A 534 -0.08 -19.08 -18.23
C LEU A 534 -0.60 -19.40 -19.64
N LYS A 535 -1.69 -20.18 -19.72
CA LYS A 535 -2.29 -20.57 -21.00
C LYS A 535 -3.34 -19.54 -21.47
N VAL A 536 -2.90 -18.60 -22.30
CA VAL A 536 -3.77 -17.57 -22.89
C VAL A 536 -4.74 -18.20 -23.90
N LYS A 537 -6.03 -17.93 -23.73
CA LYS A 537 -7.11 -18.38 -24.63
C LYS A 537 -7.60 -17.27 -25.55
N LYS A 538 -7.42 -16.02 -25.16
CA LYS A 538 -7.95 -14.86 -25.86
C LYS A 538 -7.07 -13.65 -25.65
N VAL A 539 -6.89 -12.88 -26.72
CA VAL A 539 -6.21 -11.58 -26.71
C VAL A 539 -7.19 -10.54 -27.23
N VAL A 540 -7.47 -9.53 -26.41
CA VAL A 540 -8.39 -8.45 -26.78
C VAL A 540 -7.76 -7.09 -26.57
N GLU A 541 -8.13 -6.12 -27.40
CA GLU A 541 -7.94 -4.71 -27.14
C GLU A 541 -9.13 -4.19 -26.32
N ILE A 542 -8.82 -3.49 -25.23
CA ILE A 542 -9.80 -2.87 -24.36
C ILE A 542 -9.97 -1.42 -24.78
N SER A 543 -11.20 -1.09 -25.15
CA SER A 543 -11.67 0.27 -25.39
C SER A 543 -13.13 0.35 -24.93
N ARG A 544 -13.92 1.31 -25.45
CA ARG A 544 -15.38 1.25 -25.32
C ARG A 544 -15.99 0.00 -25.92
N GLU A 545 -15.35 -0.52 -26.96
CA GLU A 545 -15.66 -1.81 -27.57
C GLU A 545 -14.49 -2.76 -27.36
N ILE A 546 -14.79 -3.98 -26.95
CA ILE A 546 -13.78 -5.02 -26.80
C ILE A 546 -13.53 -5.64 -28.18
N LYS A 547 -12.34 -5.45 -28.72
CA LYS A 547 -11.96 -5.97 -30.06
C LYS A 547 -11.05 -7.18 -29.88
N ASN A 548 -11.38 -8.31 -30.51
CA ASN A 548 -10.44 -9.43 -30.58
C ASN A 548 -9.25 -9.05 -31.46
N LEU A 549 -8.04 -9.34 -30.98
CA LEU A 549 -6.82 -9.15 -31.76
C LEU A 549 -6.36 -10.49 -32.32
N GLU A 550 -5.91 -10.47 -33.56
CA GLU A 550 -5.13 -11.58 -34.11
C GLU A 550 -3.76 -11.61 -33.42
N TYR A 551 -3.23 -12.81 -33.22
CA TYR A 551 -1.90 -12.99 -32.66
C TYR A 551 -1.30 -14.30 -33.17
N GLN A 552 0.03 -14.36 -33.19
CA GLN A 552 0.76 -15.59 -33.47
C GLN A 552 1.32 -16.10 -32.15
N SER A 553 1.17 -17.41 -31.90
CA SER A 553 1.75 -18.05 -30.73
C SER A 553 2.80 -19.05 -31.17
N LYS A 554 4.01 -18.91 -30.62
CA LYS A 554 5.11 -19.86 -30.79
C LYS A 554 5.74 -20.10 -29.43
N GLU A 555 5.58 -21.32 -28.92
CA GLU A 555 6.05 -21.72 -27.59
C GLU A 555 5.46 -20.80 -26.50
N GLU A 556 6.30 -20.12 -25.73
CA GLU A 556 5.92 -19.15 -24.69
C GLU A 556 5.76 -17.72 -25.21
N ASN A 557 6.01 -17.48 -26.50
CA ASN A 557 5.94 -16.13 -27.06
C ASN A 557 4.64 -15.92 -27.83
N ILE A 558 4.02 -14.77 -27.57
CA ILE A 558 2.88 -14.25 -28.33
C ILE A 558 3.33 -13.00 -29.06
N SER A 559 3.19 -12.99 -30.39
CA SER A 559 3.41 -11.82 -31.24
C SER A 559 2.06 -11.20 -31.60
N ILE A 560 1.88 -9.93 -31.25
CA ILE A 560 0.66 -9.17 -31.48
C ILE A 560 0.96 -8.05 -32.49
N PRO A 561 0.42 -8.10 -33.72
CA PRO A 561 0.51 -6.99 -34.66
C PRO A 561 -0.34 -5.82 -34.15
N ILE A 562 0.23 -4.62 -34.18
CA ILE A 562 -0.44 -3.38 -33.82
C ILE A 562 -0.47 -2.47 -35.05
N ASP A 563 -1.66 -2.32 -35.62
CA ASP A 563 -1.88 -1.48 -36.80
C ASP A 563 -1.57 -0.01 -36.49
N ARG A 564 -2.08 0.48 -35.35
CA ARG A 564 -1.96 1.88 -34.93
C ARG A 564 -2.07 2.06 -33.41
N LEU A 565 -1.23 2.94 -32.88
CA LEU A 565 -1.24 3.45 -31.52
C LEU A 565 -1.14 4.98 -31.54
N ASP A 566 -2.19 5.67 -31.12
CA ASP A 566 -2.19 7.13 -30.98
C ASP A 566 -1.56 7.55 -29.64
N LEU A 567 -2.21 7.27 -28.50
CA LEU A 567 -1.74 7.67 -27.17
C LEU A 567 -1.38 6.45 -26.32
N THR A 568 -2.40 5.71 -25.90
CA THR A 568 -2.27 4.49 -25.11
C THR A 568 -3.20 3.42 -25.64
N LYS A 569 -2.87 2.15 -25.37
CA LYS A 569 -3.74 1.00 -25.66
C LYS A 569 -3.60 -0.01 -24.53
N ILE A 570 -4.72 -0.57 -24.08
CA ILE A 570 -4.73 -1.69 -23.14
C ILE A 570 -5.07 -2.94 -23.93
N ILE A 571 -4.24 -3.97 -23.78
CA ILE A 571 -4.45 -5.29 -24.36
C ILE A 571 -4.52 -6.29 -23.21
N LEU A 572 -5.58 -7.10 -23.19
CA LEU A 572 -5.78 -8.13 -22.18
C LEU A 572 -5.57 -9.50 -22.81
N LEU A 573 -4.59 -10.24 -22.27
CA LEU A 573 -4.32 -11.63 -22.58
C LEU A 573 -4.91 -12.47 -21.45
N THR A 574 -6.04 -13.15 -21.66
CA THR A 574 -6.75 -13.86 -20.58
C THR A 574 -6.74 -15.39 -20.77
N THR A 575 -6.73 -16.10 -19.64
CA THR A 575 -6.89 -17.56 -19.57
C THR A 575 -8.36 -18.00 -19.67
N THR A 576 -9.29 -17.05 -19.71
CA THR A 576 -10.73 -17.26 -19.86
C THR A 576 -11.19 -16.91 -21.29
N GLY A 577 -12.21 -17.59 -21.81
CA GLY A 577 -12.75 -17.28 -23.14
C GLY A 577 -13.71 -16.09 -23.16
N ASP A 578 -14.32 -15.79 -22.00
CA ASP A 578 -15.35 -14.78 -21.84
C ASP A 578 -14.88 -13.70 -20.87
N LEU A 579 -15.03 -12.45 -21.30
CA LEU A 579 -14.88 -11.29 -20.43
C LEU A 579 -16.28 -11.02 -19.87
N LYS A 580 -16.44 -11.23 -18.56
CA LYS A 580 -17.71 -11.04 -17.88
C LYS A 580 -18.01 -9.57 -17.62
#